data_AF-A0A7V4ZR57-F1
#
_entry.id   AF-A0A7V4ZR57-F1
#
_cell.length_a   1.000
_cell.length_b   1.000
_cell.length_c   1.000
_cell.angle_alpha   90.00
_cell.angle_beta   90.00
_cell.angle_gamma   90.00
#
_symmetry.space_group_name_H-M   'P 1'
#
loop_
_entity.id
_entity.type
_entity.pdbx_description
1 polymer ?
#
loop_
_entity_poly.entity_id
_entity_poly.type
_entity_poly.pdbx_seq_one_letter_code
_entity_poly.pdbx_strand_id
1 'polypeptide(L)'
;MKVLLIDISRCNGCFNCQIACKDEHVDNDWSPYAKPQPDMGHFWMRVNEIERGVVPKVKVSYVPKPCMQCEDPPCEKAATDGAVYRRKDGIVIIDPEKSKGKKKIIESCPYGCIYWNEEFQIPQKCTFCAHLLDQGWKEPRCVEACCTGALIFGEYDELKKIINERKAEILNPEFGLKTKVYYIGLPKRFIAGTVLSKDTSEPLEGAKITLRNLSTQKILSTRVDNYGDFEFEGLEINGNFTLLIENPGYQKKVIEPIYTEKDIYLGEIILLPE
;
A
#
# COMPACT_ATOMS: atom_id res chain seq x y z
N MET A 1 -4.72 -18.89 10.80
CA MET A 1 -5.21 -17.53 11.10
C MET A 1 -5.55 -16.86 9.78
N LYS A 2 -6.67 -16.14 9.73
CA LYS A 2 -7.09 -15.40 8.52
C LYS A 2 -6.20 -14.20 8.26
N VAL A 3 -5.78 -14.03 7.00
CA VAL A 3 -4.98 -12.90 6.53
C VAL A 3 -5.51 -12.39 5.19
N LEU A 4 -5.17 -11.14 4.88
CA LEU A 4 -5.46 -10.50 3.61
C LEU A 4 -4.14 -10.10 2.95
N LEU A 5 -3.94 -10.52 1.71
CA LEU A 5 -2.83 -10.10 0.87
C LEU A 5 -3.36 -9.14 -0.20
N ILE A 6 -2.69 -8.00 -0.36
CA ILE A 6 -3.09 -6.91 -1.26
C ILE A 6 -1.94 -6.68 -2.26
N ASP A 7 -2.13 -7.05 -3.52
CA ASP A 7 -1.19 -6.78 -4.61
C ASP A 7 -1.51 -5.46 -5.30
N ILE A 8 -0.78 -4.41 -4.93
CA ILE A 8 -0.98 -3.06 -5.45
C ILE A 8 -0.64 -2.98 -6.94
N SER A 9 0.29 -3.81 -7.41
CA SER A 9 0.66 -3.84 -8.84
C SER A 9 -0.49 -4.29 -9.75
N ARG A 10 -1.54 -4.90 -9.17
CA ARG A 10 -2.75 -5.33 -9.87
C ARG A 10 -3.94 -4.41 -9.62
N CYS A 11 -3.84 -3.44 -8.70
CA CYS A 11 -4.96 -2.57 -8.36
C CYS A 11 -5.08 -1.45 -9.41
N ASN A 12 -6.24 -1.39 -10.08
CA ASN A 12 -6.53 -0.37 -11.09
C ASN A 12 -7.40 0.79 -10.56
N GLY A 13 -7.70 0.83 -9.26
CA GLY A 13 -8.50 1.91 -8.69
C GLY A 13 -9.97 1.91 -9.10
N CYS A 14 -10.59 0.77 -9.38
CA CYS A 14 -12.04 0.72 -9.69
C CYS A 14 -12.97 0.98 -8.49
N PHE A 15 -12.45 0.99 -7.25
CA PHE A 15 -13.20 1.16 -6.00
C PHE A 15 -14.31 0.12 -5.71
N ASN A 16 -14.44 -0.96 -6.50
CA ASN A 16 -15.41 -2.03 -6.25
C ASN A 16 -15.33 -2.61 -4.85
N CYS A 17 -14.12 -2.77 -4.29
CA CYS A 17 -13.93 -3.28 -2.94
C CYS A 17 -14.51 -2.35 -1.85
N GLN A 18 -14.49 -1.04 -2.09
CA GLN A 18 -15.06 -0.03 -1.21
C GLN A 18 -16.59 -0.03 -1.33
N ILE A 19 -17.11 -0.10 -2.55
CA ILE A 19 -18.56 -0.14 -2.84
C ILE A 19 -19.18 -1.42 -2.31
N ALA A 20 -18.57 -2.58 -2.53
CA ALA A 20 -19.06 -3.87 -2.03
C ALA A 20 -19.10 -3.92 -0.49
N CYS A 21 -18.16 -3.23 0.18
CA CYS A 21 -18.20 -3.08 1.64
C CYS A 21 -19.39 -2.20 2.08
N LYS A 22 -19.75 -1.18 1.30
CA LYS A 22 -20.92 -0.34 1.57
C LYS A 22 -22.20 -1.14 1.33
N ASP A 23 -22.31 -1.80 0.20
CA ASP A 23 -23.46 -2.66 -0.15
C ASP A 23 -23.76 -3.68 0.95
N GLU A 24 -22.72 -4.33 1.48
CA GLU A 24 -22.87 -5.34 2.53
C GLU A 24 -23.28 -4.77 3.90
N HIS A 25 -22.89 -3.52 4.22
CA HIS A 25 -22.96 -3.02 5.60
C HIS A 25 -23.82 -1.77 5.79
N VAL A 26 -24.10 -1.00 4.75
CA VAL A 26 -25.09 0.09 4.80
C VAL A 26 -26.46 -0.54 4.89
N ASP A 27 -27.30 -0.03 5.79
CA ASP A 27 -28.66 -0.50 6.08
C ASP A 27 -28.82 -1.98 6.51
N ASN A 28 -27.73 -2.73 6.61
CA ASN A 28 -27.71 -4.13 7.01
C ASN A 28 -27.16 -4.29 8.44
N ASP A 29 -27.99 -4.83 9.34
CA ASP A 29 -27.59 -5.15 10.72
C ASP A 29 -27.09 -6.59 10.82
N TRP A 30 -25.83 -6.75 11.21
CA TRP A 30 -25.16 -8.03 11.37
C TRP A 30 -24.80 -8.29 12.83
N SER A 31 -25.59 -7.82 13.80
CA SER A 31 -25.39 -8.16 15.21
C SER A 31 -25.25 -9.68 15.40
N PRO A 32 -24.25 -10.16 16.17
CA PRO A 32 -23.38 -9.38 17.05
C PRO A 32 -22.08 -8.85 16.39
N TYR A 33 -21.86 -9.04 15.08
CA TYR A 33 -20.62 -8.68 14.40
C TYR A 33 -20.48 -7.18 14.14
N ALA A 34 -21.55 -6.55 13.64
CA ALA A 34 -21.55 -5.13 13.28
C ALA A 34 -22.98 -4.59 13.21
N LYS A 35 -23.16 -3.34 13.67
CA LYS A 35 -24.33 -2.52 13.30
C LYS A 35 -24.14 -1.91 11.91
N PRO A 36 -25.23 -1.40 11.29
CA PRO A 36 -25.14 -0.75 9.98
C PRO A 36 -24.04 0.32 9.94
N GLN A 37 -23.31 0.33 8.83
CA GLN A 37 -22.34 1.37 8.50
C GLN A 37 -23.08 2.60 7.95
N PRO A 38 -22.69 3.84 8.33
CA PRO A 38 -23.23 5.03 7.69
C PRO A 38 -22.90 5.06 6.20
N ASP A 39 -23.84 5.54 5.39
CA ASP A 39 -23.66 5.66 3.93
C ASP A 39 -22.51 6.62 3.56
N MET A 40 -22.29 7.68 4.34
CA MET A 40 -21.24 8.67 4.10
C MET A 40 -20.17 8.69 5.20
N GLY A 41 -18.97 9.19 4.87
CA GLY A 41 -17.87 9.47 5.81
C GLY A 41 -17.05 8.25 6.27
N HIS A 42 -17.69 7.11 6.51
CA HIS A 42 -17.01 5.90 6.95
C HIS A 42 -16.57 5.04 5.77
N PHE A 43 -15.29 4.67 5.72
CA PHE A 43 -14.77 3.76 4.70
C PHE A 43 -13.96 2.64 5.36
N TRP A 44 -14.64 1.53 5.69
CA TRP A 44 -14.00 0.35 6.29
C TRP A 44 -13.02 -0.34 5.35
N MET A 45 -13.21 -0.19 4.03
CA MET A 45 -12.30 -0.62 2.96
C MET A 45 -11.86 0.60 2.12
N ARG A 46 -11.28 1.61 2.79
CA ARG A 46 -10.82 2.83 2.10
C ARG A 46 -9.75 2.50 1.07
N VAL A 47 -9.87 3.01 -0.14
CA VAL A 47 -8.78 2.98 -1.13
C VAL A 47 -8.12 4.36 -1.16
N ASN A 48 -6.82 4.43 -0.85
CA ASN A 48 -6.07 5.68 -0.91
C ASN A 48 -5.39 5.77 -2.28
N GLU A 49 -5.67 6.83 -3.01
CA GLU A 49 -4.93 7.19 -4.22
C GLU A 49 -3.64 7.92 -3.82
N ILE A 50 -2.52 7.51 -4.41
CA ILE A 50 -1.21 8.10 -4.20
C ILE A 50 -0.62 8.42 -5.55
N GLU A 51 -0.61 9.70 -5.89
CA GLU A 51 0.11 10.22 -7.05
C GLU A 51 1.57 10.52 -6.67
N ARG A 52 2.49 10.14 -7.56
CA ARG A 52 3.94 10.28 -7.38
C ARG A 52 4.60 10.77 -8.66
N GLY A 53 5.75 11.40 -8.51
CA GLY A 53 6.51 11.95 -9.63
C GLY A 53 6.02 13.33 -10.06
N VAL A 54 6.42 13.73 -11.27
CA VAL A 54 6.10 15.02 -11.88
C VAL A 54 6.00 14.84 -13.40
N VAL A 55 5.19 15.65 -14.07
CA VAL A 55 5.06 15.58 -15.54
C VAL A 55 6.44 15.69 -16.21
N PRO A 56 6.78 14.82 -17.18
CA PRO A 56 5.94 13.77 -17.79
C PRO A 56 6.01 12.39 -17.11
N LYS A 57 6.83 12.21 -16.06
CA LYS A 57 6.98 10.94 -15.32
C LYS A 57 6.12 10.92 -14.05
N VAL A 58 4.84 10.61 -14.24
CA VAL A 58 3.86 10.48 -13.15
C VAL A 58 3.48 9.02 -12.95
N LYS A 59 3.29 8.61 -11.70
CA LYS A 59 2.74 7.29 -11.34
C LYS A 59 1.58 7.47 -10.37
N VAL A 60 0.56 6.64 -10.53
CA VAL A 60 -0.57 6.58 -9.61
C VAL A 60 -0.62 5.19 -9.01
N SER A 61 -0.82 5.09 -7.70
CA SER A 61 -0.99 3.83 -6.99
C SER A 61 -2.25 3.89 -6.13
N TYR A 62 -3.01 2.80 -6.13
CA TYR A 62 -4.22 2.66 -5.34
C TYR A 62 -3.96 1.68 -4.20
N VAL A 63 -4.06 2.16 -2.97
CA VAL A 63 -3.71 1.40 -1.76
C VAL A 63 -4.98 1.14 -0.92
N PRO A 64 -5.62 -0.03 -1.08
CA PRO A 64 -6.70 -0.44 -0.19
C PRO A 64 -6.20 -0.60 1.25
N LYS A 65 -6.85 0.08 2.20
CA LYS A 65 -6.47 0.16 3.60
C LYS A 65 -7.65 -0.21 4.51
N PRO A 66 -7.96 -1.52 4.67
CA PRO A 66 -8.92 -1.99 5.67
C PRO A 66 -8.34 -1.91 7.08
N CYS A 67 -9.05 -2.44 8.08
CA CYS A 67 -8.43 -2.70 9.38
C CYS A 67 -7.30 -3.73 9.23
N MET A 68 -6.16 -3.47 9.88
CA MET A 68 -4.97 -4.32 9.81
C MET A 68 -5.08 -5.64 10.59
N GLN A 69 -6.14 -5.82 11.39
CA GLN A 69 -6.42 -7.01 12.20
C GLN A 69 -5.17 -7.48 12.98
N CYS A 70 -4.53 -6.56 13.69
CA CYS A 70 -3.24 -6.79 14.34
C CYS A 70 -3.27 -8.01 15.29
N GLU A 71 -2.13 -8.68 15.44
CA GLU A 71 -2.00 -9.81 16.38
C GLU A 71 -2.06 -9.36 17.84
N ASP A 72 -1.56 -8.16 18.14
CA ASP A 72 -1.60 -7.52 19.46
C ASP A 72 -2.25 -6.12 19.33
N PRO A 73 -3.59 -6.04 19.20
CA PRO A 73 -4.28 -4.82 18.83
C PRO A 73 -4.23 -3.77 19.96
N PRO A 74 -3.74 -2.55 19.70
CA PRO A 74 -3.84 -1.47 20.68
C PRO A 74 -5.29 -1.15 21.09
N CYS A 75 -6.24 -1.33 20.17
CA CYS A 75 -7.67 -1.14 20.45
C CYS A 75 -8.27 -2.18 21.38
N GLU A 76 -7.73 -3.40 21.42
CA GLU A 76 -8.12 -4.42 22.40
C GLU A 76 -7.64 -4.01 23.80
N LYS A 77 -6.40 -3.50 23.91
CA LYS A 77 -5.84 -3.02 25.18
C LYS A 77 -6.52 -1.76 25.73
N ALA A 78 -6.93 -0.87 24.83
CA ALA A 78 -7.62 0.38 25.21
C ALA A 78 -9.10 0.15 25.58
N ALA A 79 -9.68 -0.98 25.16
CA ALA A 79 -11.07 -1.31 25.44
C ALA A 79 -11.25 -1.92 26.84
N THR A 80 -12.38 -1.64 27.47
CA THR A 80 -12.81 -2.28 28.72
C THR A 80 -13.92 -3.28 28.46
N ASP A 81 -14.14 -4.21 29.40
CA ASP A 81 -15.26 -5.17 29.42
C ASP A 81 -15.32 -6.14 28.23
N GLY A 82 -14.20 -6.29 27.51
CA GLY A 82 -14.15 -7.10 26.29
C GLY A 82 -14.91 -6.47 25.11
N ALA A 83 -15.05 -5.14 25.08
CA ALA A 83 -15.68 -4.41 23.98
C ALA A 83 -14.94 -4.52 22.65
N VAL A 84 -13.66 -4.91 22.69
CA VAL A 84 -12.89 -5.33 21.54
C VAL A 84 -12.28 -6.67 21.92
N TYR A 85 -12.37 -7.65 21.04
CA TYR A 85 -11.84 -9.00 21.29
C TYR A 85 -11.29 -9.62 20.02
N ARG A 86 -10.33 -10.53 20.19
CA ARG A 86 -9.80 -11.34 19.10
C ARG A 86 -10.45 -12.73 19.07
N ARG A 87 -10.93 -13.14 17.91
CA ARG A 87 -11.44 -14.48 17.62
C ARG A 87 -10.31 -15.50 17.51
N LYS A 88 -10.65 -16.80 17.56
CA LYS A 88 -9.66 -17.91 17.40
C LYS A 88 -8.99 -17.92 16.02
N ASP A 89 -9.75 -17.56 14.98
CA ASP A 89 -9.22 -17.36 13.62
C ASP A 89 -8.35 -16.10 13.47
N GLY A 90 -8.37 -15.26 14.51
CA GLY A 90 -7.54 -14.09 14.65
C GLY A 90 -8.14 -12.79 14.16
N ILE A 91 -9.41 -12.77 13.75
CA ILE A 91 -10.14 -11.55 13.40
C ILE A 91 -10.41 -10.76 14.69
N VAL A 92 -10.13 -9.45 14.67
CA VAL A 92 -10.43 -8.53 15.77
C VAL A 92 -11.82 -7.96 15.53
N ILE A 93 -12.72 -8.05 16.51
CA ILE A 93 -14.09 -7.55 16.43
C ILE A 93 -14.30 -6.49 17.51
N ILE A 94 -15.07 -5.45 17.17
CA ILE A 94 -15.60 -4.51 18.15
C ILE A 94 -17.04 -4.96 18.42
N ASP A 95 -17.33 -5.33 19.67
CA ASP A 95 -18.66 -5.72 20.10
C ASP A 95 -19.58 -4.47 20.11
N PRO A 96 -20.64 -4.42 19.28
CA PRO A 96 -21.47 -3.21 19.16
C PRO A 96 -22.19 -2.83 20.47
N GLU A 97 -22.54 -3.79 21.33
CA GLU A 97 -23.24 -3.50 22.57
C GLU A 97 -22.27 -2.98 23.64
N LYS A 98 -21.17 -3.69 23.84
CA LYS A 98 -20.18 -3.37 24.89
C LYS A 98 -19.34 -2.14 24.56
N SER A 99 -19.22 -1.78 23.29
CA SER A 99 -18.43 -0.62 22.85
C SER A 99 -19.19 0.71 22.86
N LYS A 100 -20.49 0.69 23.15
CA LYS A 100 -21.33 1.88 23.17
C LYS A 100 -20.78 2.94 24.13
N GLY A 101 -20.67 4.17 23.65
CA GLY A 101 -20.12 5.32 24.39
C GLY A 101 -18.58 5.35 24.53
N LYS A 102 -17.85 4.32 24.06
CA LYS A 102 -16.40 4.19 24.29
C LYS A 102 -15.57 4.82 23.17
N LYS A 103 -15.60 6.16 23.04
CA LYS A 103 -14.85 6.92 22.01
C LYS A 103 -13.34 6.69 22.03
N LYS A 104 -12.74 6.40 23.19
CA LYS A 104 -11.29 6.14 23.35
C LYS A 104 -10.76 5.00 22.46
N ILE A 105 -11.63 4.07 22.05
CA ILE A 105 -11.25 2.96 21.15
C ILE A 105 -10.78 3.51 19.79
N ILE A 106 -11.29 4.65 19.33
CA ILE A 106 -10.91 5.24 18.03
C ILE A 106 -9.45 5.67 18.04
N GLU A 107 -9.07 6.46 19.04
CA GLU A 107 -7.75 7.07 19.19
C GLU A 107 -6.64 6.02 19.35
N SER A 108 -7.00 4.82 19.81
CA SER A 108 -6.06 3.73 19.99
C SER A 108 -5.53 3.15 18.67
N CYS A 109 -6.19 3.37 17.53
CA CYS A 109 -5.79 2.76 16.26
C CYS A 109 -4.75 3.63 15.53
N PRO A 110 -3.46 3.23 15.48
CA PRO A 110 -2.43 4.04 14.81
C PRO A 110 -2.64 4.13 13.29
N TYR A 111 -3.42 3.23 12.70
CA TYR A 111 -3.76 3.24 11.28
C TYR A 111 -4.97 4.14 10.92
N GLY A 112 -5.69 4.64 11.94
CA GLY A 112 -6.90 5.44 11.75
C GLY A 112 -8.05 4.66 11.08
N CYS A 113 -8.15 3.36 11.33
CA CYS A 113 -9.12 2.48 10.68
C CYS A 113 -10.44 2.31 11.46
N ILE A 114 -10.56 2.95 12.63
CA ILE A 114 -11.76 2.91 13.48
C ILE A 114 -12.47 4.26 13.35
N TYR A 115 -13.77 4.21 13.08
CA TYR A 115 -14.63 5.37 12.88
C TYR A 115 -15.67 5.45 13.99
N TRP A 116 -16.16 6.65 14.30
CA TRP A 116 -17.24 6.84 15.27
C TRP A 116 -18.60 6.90 14.57
N ASN A 117 -19.49 5.96 14.87
CA ASN A 117 -20.87 6.03 14.41
C ASN A 117 -21.70 6.88 15.36
N GLU A 118 -22.19 8.02 14.88
CA GLU A 118 -22.99 8.95 15.69
C GLU A 118 -24.42 8.48 15.96
N GLU A 119 -25.02 7.66 15.09
CA GLU A 119 -26.38 7.16 15.31
C GLU A 119 -26.41 6.15 16.46
N PHE A 120 -25.52 5.17 16.40
CA PHE A 120 -25.45 4.10 17.39
C PHE A 120 -24.56 4.44 18.60
N GLN A 121 -23.79 5.53 18.52
CA GLN A 121 -22.79 5.94 19.51
C GLN A 121 -21.76 4.83 19.80
N ILE A 122 -21.22 4.22 18.75
CA ILE A 122 -20.25 3.10 18.83
C ILE A 122 -19.05 3.32 17.90
N PRO A 123 -17.86 2.79 18.24
CA PRO A 123 -16.75 2.69 17.29
C PRO A 123 -17.01 1.55 16.30
N GLN A 124 -16.71 1.77 15.02
CA GLN A 124 -16.90 0.82 13.92
C GLN A 124 -15.65 0.71 13.04
N LYS A 125 -15.41 -0.46 12.47
CA LYS A 125 -14.30 -0.74 11.55
C LYS A 125 -14.59 -2.01 10.76
N CYS A 126 -13.74 -2.29 9.78
CA CYS A 126 -13.77 -3.55 9.03
C CYS A 126 -13.79 -4.78 9.96
N THR A 127 -14.68 -5.72 9.68
CA THR A 127 -14.85 -6.99 10.41
C THR A 127 -14.32 -8.20 9.65
N PHE A 128 -13.66 -7.98 8.49
CA PHE A 128 -13.37 -9.04 7.51
C PHE A 128 -14.63 -9.85 7.12
N CYS A 129 -15.79 -9.19 7.15
CA CYS A 129 -17.10 -9.82 6.92
C CYS A 129 -17.24 -11.15 7.68
N ALA A 130 -16.83 -11.17 8.95
CA ALA A 130 -16.80 -12.39 9.76
C ALA A 130 -18.18 -13.09 9.83
N HIS A 131 -19.27 -12.33 9.70
CA HIS A 131 -20.64 -12.86 9.62
C HIS A 131 -20.85 -13.76 8.40
N LEU A 132 -20.20 -13.48 7.26
CA LEU A 132 -20.24 -14.32 6.07
C LEU A 132 -19.35 -15.55 6.22
N LEU A 133 -18.15 -15.37 6.77
CA LEU A 133 -17.22 -16.48 7.00
C LEU A 133 -17.85 -17.55 7.90
N ASP A 134 -18.57 -17.12 8.93
CA ASP A 134 -19.29 -18.02 9.84
C ASP A 134 -20.50 -18.72 9.17
N GLN A 135 -21.02 -18.14 8.08
CA GLN A 135 -22.03 -18.77 7.22
C GLN A 135 -21.44 -19.71 6.16
N GLY A 136 -20.12 -19.91 6.15
CA GLY A 136 -19.44 -20.82 5.22
C GLY A 136 -18.95 -20.16 3.93
N TRP A 137 -19.00 -18.83 3.84
CA TRP A 137 -18.35 -18.12 2.73
C TRP A 137 -16.83 -18.22 2.85
N LYS A 138 -16.16 -18.22 1.71
CA LYS A 138 -14.70 -18.40 1.65
C LYS A 138 -13.94 -17.09 1.89
N GLU A 139 -14.54 -15.95 1.55
CA GLU A 139 -13.88 -14.66 1.54
C GLU A 139 -14.82 -13.47 1.79
N PRO A 140 -14.29 -12.31 2.22
CA PRO A 140 -15.05 -11.07 2.36
C PRO A 140 -15.47 -10.47 1.01
N ARG A 141 -16.52 -9.64 1.01
CA ARG A 141 -17.06 -8.98 -0.18
C ARG A 141 -16.05 -8.17 -0.98
N CYS A 142 -15.10 -7.53 -0.29
CA CYS A 142 -14.07 -6.76 -0.97
C CYS A 142 -13.16 -7.62 -1.85
N VAL A 143 -12.94 -8.88 -1.48
CA VAL A 143 -12.13 -9.85 -2.23
C VAL A 143 -12.96 -10.43 -3.38
N GLU A 144 -14.19 -10.86 -3.09
CA GLU A 144 -15.14 -11.37 -4.08
C GLU A 144 -15.37 -10.36 -5.24
N ALA A 145 -15.50 -9.06 -4.92
CA ALA A 145 -15.74 -8.01 -5.90
C ALA A 145 -14.48 -7.58 -6.69
N CYS A 146 -13.29 -8.09 -6.36
CA CYS A 146 -12.03 -7.62 -6.94
C CYS A 146 -11.80 -8.21 -8.34
N CYS A 147 -12.18 -7.47 -9.38
CA CYS A 147 -12.06 -7.92 -10.77
C CYS A 147 -10.61 -8.17 -11.25
N THR A 148 -9.62 -7.53 -10.62
CA THR A 148 -8.21 -7.69 -11.01
C THR A 148 -7.48 -8.77 -10.22
N GLY A 149 -8.10 -9.37 -9.20
CA GLY A 149 -7.44 -10.31 -8.28
C GLY A 149 -6.32 -9.67 -7.45
N ALA A 150 -6.42 -8.36 -7.18
CA ALA A 150 -5.48 -7.64 -6.32
C ALA A 150 -5.65 -7.98 -4.84
N LEU A 151 -6.82 -8.44 -4.42
CA LEU A 151 -7.11 -8.82 -3.04
C LEU A 151 -7.19 -10.35 -2.95
N ILE A 152 -6.51 -10.95 -1.98
CA ILE A 152 -6.50 -12.39 -1.75
C ILE A 152 -6.69 -12.64 -0.26
N PHE A 153 -7.74 -13.36 0.12
CA PHE A 153 -8.04 -13.71 1.49
C PHE A 153 -7.89 -15.21 1.72
N GLY A 154 -7.33 -15.61 2.86
CA GLY A 154 -7.13 -17.03 3.15
C GLY A 154 -6.46 -17.28 4.49
N GLU A 155 -6.08 -18.54 4.72
CA GLU A 155 -5.23 -18.86 5.86
C GLU A 155 -3.78 -18.43 5.62
N TYR A 156 -3.11 -17.95 6.67
CA TYR A 156 -1.71 -17.58 6.59
C TYR A 156 -0.83 -18.69 5.99
N ASP A 157 -1.08 -19.96 6.37
CA ASP A 157 -0.29 -21.09 5.88
C ASP A 157 -0.43 -21.35 4.38
N GLU A 158 -1.56 -20.97 3.78
CA GLU A 158 -1.80 -21.08 2.34
C GLU A 158 -1.10 -19.94 1.59
N LEU A 159 -1.05 -18.74 2.19
CA LEU A 159 -0.51 -17.54 1.55
C LEU A 159 0.95 -17.26 1.90
N LYS A 160 1.54 -17.90 2.93
CA LYS A 160 2.91 -17.64 3.40
C LYS A 160 3.95 -17.77 2.29
N LYS A 161 3.75 -18.71 1.36
CA LYS A 161 4.65 -18.91 0.22
C LYS A 161 4.66 -17.67 -0.66
N ILE A 162 3.48 -17.18 -1.05
CA ILE A 162 3.34 -15.99 -1.90
C ILE A 162 3.86 -14.75 -1.15
N ILE A 163 3.51 -14.60 0.13
CA ILE A 163 4.00 -13.50 0.99
C ILE A 163 5.52 -13.43 0.97
N ASN A 164 6.20 -14.56 1.16
CA ASN A 164 7.67 -14.61 1.20
C ASN A 164 8.29 -14.43 -0.20
N GLU A 165 7.79 -15.14 -1.21
CA GLU A 165 8.34 -15.11 -2.58
C GLU A 165 8.18 -13.74 -3.23
N ARG A 166 7.02 -13.10 -3.04
CA ARG A 166 6.74 -11.76 -3.58
C ARG A 166 7.21 -10.64 -2.65
N LYS A 167 7.88 -10.98 -1.54
CA LYS A 167 8.40 -10.04 -0.54
C LYS A 167 7.34 -9.04 -0.08
N ALA A 168 6.17 -9.55 0.27
CA ALA A 168 5.08 -8.72 0.76
C ALA A 168 5.48 -8.04 2.09
N GLU A 169 5.08 -6.79 2.24
CA GLU A 169 5.44 -5.91 3.33
C GLU A 169 4.20 -5.61 4.19
N ILE A 170 4.41 -5.13 5.40
CA ILE A 170 3.34 -4.57 6.23
C ILE A 170 3.31 -3.05 6.09
N LEU A 171 2.14 -2.45 6.27
CA LEU A 171 2.01 -1.00 6.25
C LEU A 171 2.51 -0.41 7.58
N ASN A 172 3.31 0.65 7.51
CA ASN A 172 3.89 1.36 8.66
C ASN A 172 4.57 0.41 9.69
N PRO A 173 5.62 -0.33 9.30
CA PRO A 173 6.33 -1.26 10.19
C PRO A 173 6.89 -0.58 11.46
N GLU A 174 7.14 0.73 11.41
CA GLU A 174 7.60 1.54 12.55
C GLU A 174 6.65 1.54 13.74
N PHE A 175 5.37 1.17 13.56
CA PHE A 175 4.44 1.00 14.68
C PHE A 175 4.74 -0.24 15.53
N GLY A 176 5.61 -1.14 15.07
CA GLY A 176 5.97 -2.36 15.80
C GLY A 176 4.82 -3.35 15.96
N LEU A 177 3.76 -3.20 15.15
CA LEU A 177 2.57 -4.06 15.21
C LEU A 177 2.66 -5.15 14.15
N LYS A 178 2.46 -6.40 14.57
CA LYS A 178 2.27 -7.51 13.64
C LYS A 178 0.86 -7.45 13.06
N THR A 179 0.75 -7.13 11.77
CA THR A 179 -0.53 -7.03 11.06
C THR A 179 -0.88 -8.34 10.34
N LYS A 180 -2.15 -8.49 9.97
CA LYS A 180 -2.64 -9.61 9.14
C LYS A 180 -3.02 -9.17 7.73
N VAL A 181 -2.68 -7.92 7.40
CA VAL A 181 -2.80 -7.37 6.06
C VAL A 181 -1.38 -7.15 5.53
N TYR A 182 -1.09 -7.80 4.40
CA TYR A 182 0.19 -7.77 3.72
C TYR A 182 0.02 -7.08 2.37
N TYR A 183 1.06 -6.39 1.92
CA TYR A 183 1.06 -5.60 0.70
C TYR A 183 2.20 -6.00 -0.23
N ILE A 184 1.90 -6.24 -1.50
CA ILE A 184 2.92 -6.38 -2.56
C ILE A 184 2.95 -5.08 -3.35
N GLY A 185 4.16 -4.55 -3.56
CA GLY A 185 4.36 -3.37 -4.41
C GLY A 185 3.88 -2.07 -3.77
N LEU A 186 4.10 -1.88 -2.45
CA LEU A 186 3.90 -0.57 -1.83
C LEU A 186 4.68 0.51 -2.60
N PRO A 187 4.07 1.67 -2.87
CA PRO A 187 4.75 2.75 -3.57
C PRO A 187 5.97 3.22 -2.76
N LYS A 188 7.14 3.23 -3.40
CA LYS A 188 8.45 3.62 -2.85
C LYS A 188 9.08 4.68 -3.73
N ARG A 189 10.19 5.31 -3.35
CA ARG A 189 10.74 6.40 -4.17
C ARG A 189 11.29 5.88 -5.50
N PHE A 190 11.15 6.68 -6.56
CA PHE A 190 11.87 6.46 -7.80
C PHE A 190 12.75 7.65 -8.21
N ILE A 191 13.78 7.35 -8.99
CA ILE A 191 14.56 8.32 -9.77
C ILE A 191 14.43 7.93 -11.24
N ALA A 192 14.04 8.87 -12.09
CA ALA A 192 13.93 8.68 -13.53
C ALA A 192 14.57 9.84 -14.30
N GLY A 193 14.87 9.62 -15.56
CA GLY A 193 15.37 10.65 -16.48
C GLY A 193 15.36 10.15 -17.92
N THR A 194 15.55 11.07 -18.85
CA THR A 194 15.64 10.76 -20.28
C THR A 194 17.05 11.12 -20.78
N VAL A 195 17.69 10.29 -21.59
CA VAL A 195 19.05 10.49 -22.08
C VAL A 195 19.06 10.60 -23.60
N LEU A 196 19.61 11.72 -24.09
CA LEU A 196 19.59 12.09 -25.51
C LEU A 196 21.00 12.39 -26.02
N SER A 197 21.22 12.15 -27.30
CA SER A 197 22.44 12.57 -28.02
C SER A 197 22.37 14.06 -28.33
N LYS A 198 23.47 14.80 -28.11
CA LYS A 198 23.57 16.20 -28.53
C LYS A 198 23.51 16.38 -30.05
N ASP A 199 24.06 15.43 -30.80
CA ASP A 199 24.28 15.57 -32.24
C ASP A 199 23.05 15.20 -33.04
N THR A 200 22.44 14.05 -32.71
CA THR A 200 21.27 13.57 -33.44
C THR A 200 19.96 14.04 -32.81
N SER A 201 19.99 14.52 -31.56
CA SER A 201 18.78 14.77 -30.75
C SER A 201 17.90 13.52 -30.57
N GLU A 202 18.48 12.33 -30.73
CA GLU A 202 17.77 11.05 -30.59
C GLU A 202 18.03 10.43 -29.21
N PRO A 203 17.11 9.56 -28.74
CA PRO A 203 17.32 8.68 -27.60
C PRO A 203 18.63 7.88 -27.67
N LEU A 204 19.38 7.85 -26.57
CA LEU A 204 20.55 6.99 -26.43
C LEU A 204 20.17 5.64 -25.83
N GLU A 205 19.43 4.84 -26.59
CA GLU A 205 19.06 3.48 -26.22
C GLU A 205 20.30 2.65 -25.85
N GLY A 206 20.20 1.90 -24.75
CA GLY A 206 21.27 1.03 -24.27
C GLY A 206 22.35 1.73 -23.46
N ALA A 207 22.35 3.05 -23.36
CA ALA A 207 23.26 3.80 -22.46
C ALA A 207 23.13 3.25 -21.04
N LYS A 208 24.28 3.02 -20.40
CA LYS A 208 24.35 2.41 -19.06
C LYS A 208 24.18 3.49 -18.01
N ILE A 209 23.24 3.26 -17.10
CA ILE A 209 23.00 4.12 -15.95
C ILE A 209 23.39 3.37 -14.69
N THR A 210 24.24 3.97 -13.87
CA THR A 210 24.69 3.43 -12.58
C THR A 210 24.29 4.39 -11.47
N LEU A 211 23.42 3.94 -10.57
CA LEU A 211 23.00 4.69 -9.39
C LEU A 211 23.71 4.12 -8.16
N ARG A 212 24.43 4.96 -7.43
CA ARG A 212 25.11 4.57 -6.18
C ARG A 212 24.52 5.34 -5.02
N ASN A 213 24.10 4.61 -4.00
CA ASN A 213 23.71 5.19 -2.73
C ASN A 213 24.96 5.56 -1.92
N LEU A 214 25.10 6.81 -1.54
CA LEU A 214 26.28 7.32 -0.84
C LEU A 214 26.30 6.93 0.65
N SER A 215 25.14 6.64 1.24
CA SER A 215 25.03 6.23 2.64
C SER A 215 25.29 4.73 2.82
N THR A 216 24.68 3.89 1.97
CA THR A 216 24.75 2.42 2.08
C THR A 216 25.79 1.78 1.18
N GLN A 217 26.39 2.55 0.25
CA GLN A 217 27.30 2.07 -0.78
C GLN A 217 26.68 1.07 -1.78
N LYS A 218 25.35 0.86 -1.71
CA LYS A 218 24.62 0.00 -2.65
C LYS A 218 24.67 0.60 -4.06
N ILE A 219 24.98 -0.25 -5.04
CA ILE A 219 25.02 0.11 -6.45
C ILE A 219 23.88 -0.60 -7.18
N LEU A 220 23.12 0.16 -7.96
CA LEU A 220 22.10 -0.31 -8.87
C LEU A 220 22.52 0.09 -10.29
N SER A 221 22.15 -0.72 -11.28
CA SER A 221 22.36 -0.38 -12.68
C SER A 221 21.13 -0.72 -13.51
N THR A 222 20.90 0.10 -14.53
CA THR A 222 19.89 -0.14 -15.56
C THR A 222 20.42 0.36 -16.90
N ARG A 223 19.64 0.20 -17.95
CA ARG A 223 19.92 0.76 -19.27
C ARG A 223 18.78 1.66 -19.70
N VAL A 224 19.13 2.63 -20.52
CA VAL A 224 18.18 3.48 -21.22
C VAL A 224 17.40 2.64 -22.23
N ASP A 225 16.08 2.79 -22.25
CA ASP A 225 15.20 2.12 -23.21
C ASP A 225 15.14 2.86 -24.57
N ASN A 226 14.30 2.37 -25.47
CA ASN A 226 14.14 2.91 -26.82
C ASN A 226 13.44 4.29 -26.87
N TYR A 227 12.83 4.74 -25.77
CA TYR A 227 12.29 6.10 -25.63
C TYR A 227 13.33 7.07 -25.04
N GLY A 228 14.51 6.57 -24.67
CA GLY A 228 15.55 7.36 -24.04
C GLY A 228 15.40 7.38 -22.53
N ASP A 229 14.45 6.64 -21.95
CA ASP A 229 14.15 6.71 -20.54
C ASP A 229 14.94 5.69 -19.72
N PHE A 230 15.22 6.05 -18.47
CA PHE A 230 15.63 5.11 -17.44
C PHE A 230 14.87 5.37 -16.15
N GLU A 231 14.78 4.33 -15.31
CA GLU A 231 14.16 4.43 -14.01
C GLU A 231 14.82 3.49 -12.99
N PHE A 232 14.94 3.97 -11.76
CA PHE A 232 15.17 3.17 -10.57
C PHE A 232 13.97 3.32 -9.64
N GLU A 233 13.19 2.26 -9.45
CA GLU A 233 12.03 2.19 -8.54
C GLU A 233 12.41 1.43 -7.26
N GLY A 234 11.66 1.65 -6.16
CA GLY A 234 11.90 0.91 -4.92
C GLY A 234 13.01 1.49 -4.04
N LEU A 235 13.35 2.77 -4.21
CA LEU A 235 14.37 3.47 -3.44
C LEU A 235 13.86 3.85 -2.05
N GLU A 236 14.77 3.91 -1.08
CA GLU A 236 14.47 4.40 0.27
C GLU A 236 14.06 5.87 0.29
N ILE A 237 13.28 6.24 1.30
CA ILE A 237 12.94 7.64 1.58
C ILE A 237 14.18 8.34 2.13
N ASN A 238 14.44 9.57 1.67
CA ASN A 238 15.59 10.39 2.08
C ASN A 238 16.95 9.75 1.78
N GLY A 239 17.03 8.84 0.80
CA GLY A 239 18.30 8.32 0.30
C GLY A 239 19.08 9.39 -0.45
N ASN A 240 20.41 9.31 -0.37
CA ASN A 240 21.36 10.20 -1.03
C ASN A 240 22.14 9.42 -2.10
N PHE A 241 22.03 9.84 -3.35
CA PHE A 241 22.55 9.10 -4.50
C PHE A 241 23.43 9.95 -5.41
N THR A 242 24.33 9.26 -6.11
CA THR A 242 25.05 9.76 -7.29
C THR A 242 24.68 8.89 -8.50
N LEU A 243 24.54 9.52 -9.67
CA LEU A 243 24.14 8.86 -10.91
C LEU A 243 25.22 9.07 -11.97
N LEU A 244 25.74 7.96 -12.51
CA LEU A 244 26.71 7.94 -13.60
C LEU A 244 26.05 7.40 -14.87
N ILE A 245 26.24 8.11 -15.97
CA ILE A 245 25.73 7.79 -17.31
C ILE A 245 26.91 7.55 -18.23
N GLU A 246 26.91 6.41 -18.91
CA GLU A 246 27.97 5.98 -19.82
C GLU A 246 27.37 5.45 -21.12
N ASN A 247 27.86 5.95 -22.26
CA ASN A 247 27.55 5.42 -23.58
C ASN A 247 28.81 5.45 -24.46
N PRO A 248 29.18 4.39 -25.19
CA PRO A 248 30.37 4.38 -26.04
C PRO A 248 30.35 5.53 -27.07
N GLY A 249 31.48 6.26 -27.20
CA GLY A 249 31.59 7.42 -28.09
C GLY A 249 30.97 8.70 -27.53
N TYR A 250 30.56 8.72 -26.24
CA TYR A 250 30.04 9.89 -25.56
C TYR A 250 30.78 10.13 -24.24
N GLN A 251 30.95 11.41 -23.90
CA GLN A 251 31.48 11.84 -22.62
C GLN A 251 30.59 11.34 -21.48
N LYS A 252 31.22 10.79 -20.44
CA LYS A 252 30.53 10.35 -19.23
C LYS A 252 29.91 11.53 -18.51
N LYS A 253 28.72 11.33 -17.93
CA LYS A 253 28.03 12.35 -17.13
C LYS A 253 27.73 11.85 -15.74
N VAL A 254 28.02 12.68 -14.75
CA VAL A 254 27.74 12.42 -13.33
C VAL A 254 26.75 13.47 -12.84
N ILE A 255 25.71 13.02 -12.11
CA ILE A 255 24.73 13.89 -11.46
C ILE A 255 24.74 13.56 -9.97
N GLU A 256 25.12 14.55 -9.17
CA GLU A 256 25.15 14.46 -7.72
C GLU A 256 25.04 15.83 -7.05
N PRO A 257 24.46 15.91 -5.84
CA PRO A 257 23.73 14.85 -5.14
C PRO A 257 22.27 14.72 -5.62
N ILE A 258 21.68 13.53 -5.48
CA ILE A 258 20.24 13.29 -5.72
C ILE A 258 19.60 12.80 -4.41
N TYR A 259 18.64 13.57 -3.90
CA TYR A 259 17.91 13.26 -2.67
C TYR A 259 16.49 12.77 -2.97
N THR A 260 16.12 11.64 -2.37
CA THR A 260 14.82 10.98 -2.57
C THR A 260 13.82 11.31 -1.45
N GLU A 261 13.74 12.58 -1.07
CA GLU A 261 12.68 13.08 -0.18
C GLU A 261 11.30 12.93 -0.84
N LYS A 262 11.28 13.10 -2.16
CA LYS A 262 10.18 12.85 -3.08
C LYS A 262 10.68 12.04 -4.28
N ASP A 263 9.77 11.57 -5.12
CA ASP A 263 10.09 10.96 -6.40
C ASP A 263 10.74 12.00 -7.33
N ILE A 264 11.80 11.62 -8.03
CA ILE A 264 12.65 12.55 -8.79
C ILE A 264 12.60 12.22 -10.28
N TYR A 265 12.27 13.22 -11.10
CA TYR A 265 12.55 13.22 -12.52
C TYR A 265 13.66 14.22 -12.81
N LEU A 266 14.77 13.74 -13.37
CA LEU A 266 15.97 14.54 -13.66
C LEU A 266 15.85 15.37 -14.94
N GLY A 267 14.75 15.23 -15.68
CA GLY A 267 14.59 15.88 -16.98
C GLY A 267 15.33 15.16 -18.11
N GLU A 268 15.50 15.89 -19.20
CA GLU A 268 16.31 15.47 -20.34
C GLU A 268 17.79 15.71 -20.05
N ILE A 269 18.58 14.65 -20.21
CA ILE A 269 20.01 14.63 -19.93
C ILE A 269 20.73 14.43 -21.26
N ILE A 270 21.25 15.54 -21.79
CA ILE A 270 21.99 15.53 -23.05
C ILE A 270 23.42 15.06 -22.79
N LEU A 271 23.88 14.07 -23.55
CA LEU A 271 25.28 13.62 -23.61
C LEU A 271 26.00 14.21 -24.84
N LEU A 272 27.25 14.60 -24.64
CA LEU A 272 28.13 15.12 -25.69
C LEU A 272 28.99 13.96 -26.25
N PRO A 273 29.20 13.88 -27.57
CA PRO A 273 30.19 12.97 -28.15
C PRO A 273 31.61 13.21 -27.60
N GLU A 274 32.45 12.19 -27.64
CA GLU A 274 33.88 12.27 -27.33
C GLU A 274 34.70 13.02 -28.39
#